data_AF-A0A340X4N2-F1
#
_entry.id   AF-A0A340X4N2-F1
#
_cell.length_a   1.000
_cell.length_b   1.000
_cell.length_c   1.000
_cell.angle_alpha   90.00
_cell.angle_beta   90.00
_cell.angle_gamma   90.00
#
_symmetry.space_group_name_H-M   'P 1'
#
loop_
_entity.id
_entity.type
_entity.pdbx_description
1 polymer ?
#
loop_
_entity_poly.entity_id
_entity_poly.type
_entity_poly.pdbx_seq_one_letter_code
_entity_poly.pdbx_strand_id
1 'polypeptide(L)'
;MLRLGRRGLWLGLAAAAAAAAAAAMATRLMGWWSPRADFRLFIPEELARCRGRPGDPGLYLALLGRVYDVSSGRRHYEPGAHYSGFAGRDASRAFVTGDYSEGGLVDDVSDLSFSEMLTLQSWLSFYEKNYEFIGRVTGRFYGEDGLPTPELTQAEAMITKGLEANKQELKEKQKFPPCNAEWSSTRGSRFWCSQRSGGVSRDWTGVPRKLFKPGAKEPHCVCVRTTGPPSDQTPDNPTHRSRGDLDHPNLEEYTGCPPLAITCYVPL
;
A
#
# COMPACT_ATOMS: atom_id res chain seq x y z
N MET A 1 53.60 -8.18 43.88
CA MET A 1 52.27 -8.08 44.52
C MET A 1 51.37 -7.16 43.70
N LEU A 2 50.20 -7.68 43.30
CA LEU A 2 48.92 -7.06 42.89
C LEU A 2 48.90 -5.71 42.13
N ARG A 3 48.47 -5.69 40.85
CA ARG A 3 47.08 -5.48 40.34
C ARG A 3 46.43 -4.15 40.78
N LEU A 4 46.07 -3.30 39.80
CA LEU A 4 44.66 -3.06 39.44
C LEU A 4 44.55 -2.31 38.10
N GLY A 5 43.64 -2.78 37.25
CA GLY A 5 43.46 -2.30 35.88
C GLY A 5 42.58 -1.05 35.76
N ARG A 6 42.83 -0.29 34.70
CA ARG A 6 41.98 0.81 34.24
C ARG A 6 41.66 0.61 32.75
N ARG A 7 40.91 -0.45 32.45
CA ARG A 7 40.24 -0.67 31.15
C ARG A 7 38.75 -0.78 31.42
N GLY A 8 38.05 0.33 31.31
CA GLY A 8 36.61 0.35 31.56
C GLY A 8 36.04 1.75 31.55
N LEU A 9 36.17 2.49 30.44
CA LEU A 9 35.33 3.67 30.19
C LEU A 9 35.33 4.16 28.73
N TRP A 10 35.46 3.26 27.73
CA TRP A 10 35.44 3.67 26.32
C TRP A 10 34.54 2.80 25.42
N LEU A 11 33.77 1.87 26.00
CA LEU A 11 32.86 0.99 25.23
C LEU A 11 31.38 1.39 25.35
N GLY A 12 31.00 2.24 26.30
CA GLY A 12 29.61 2.70 26.45
C GLY A 12 29.22 3.87 25.53
N LEU A 13 30.17 4.75 25.19
CA LEU A 13 29.91 5.94 24.38
C LEU A 13 29.82 5.62 22.87
N ALA A 14 30.56 4.61 22.40
CA ALA A 14 30.55 4.22 20.99
C ALA A 14 29.25 3.50 20.57
N ALA A 15 28.69 2.65 21.45
CA ALA A 15 27.45 1.93 21.17
C ALA A 15 26.23 2.87 21.17
N ALA A 16 26.17 3.83 22.10
CA ALA A 16 25.11 4.84 22.13
C ALA A 16 25.16 5.79 20.91
N ALA A 17 26.37 6.20 20.49
CA ALA A 17 26.57 7.02 19.31
C ALA A 17 26.18 6.28 18.00
N ALA A 18 26.48 4.98 17.90
CA ALA A 18 26.11 4.17 16.75
C ALA A 18 24.59 3.94 16.65
N ALA A 19 23.90 3.73 17.78
CA ALA A 19 22.44 3.61 17.81
C ALA A 19 21.74 4.94 17.44
N ALA A 20 22.24 6.07 17.92
CA ALA A 20 21.72 7.39 17.56
C ALA A 20 21.97 7.74 16.09
N ALA A 21 23.13 7.38 15.54
CA ALA A 21 23.45 7.59 14.13
C ALA A 21 22.61 6.70 13.19
N ALA A 22 22.29 5.47 13.59
CA ALA A 22 21.41 4.58 12.84
C ALA A 22 19.96 5.09 12.81
N ALA A 23 19.45 5.62 13.93
CA ALA A 23 18.13 6.27 13.98
C ALA A 23 18.10 7.56 13.11
N ALA A 24 19.16 8.36 13.14
CA ALA A 24 19.28 9.57 12.32
C ALA A 24 19.51 9.31 10.82
N MET A 25 20.05 8.15 10.44
CA MET A 25 20.18 7.74 9.03
C MET A 25 18.90 7.08 8.50
N ALA A 26 18.16 6.34 9.33
CA ALA A 26 16.84 5.84 8.97
C ALA A 26 15.84 6.98 8.70
N THR A 27 15.93 8.08 9.47
CA THR A 27 15.11 9.29 9.23
C THR A 27 15.52 10.08 8.00
N ARG A 28 16.80 10.02 7.59
CA ARG A 28 17.30 10.67 6.35
C ARG A 28 17.01 9.89 5.07
N LEU A 29 16.99 8.55 5.13
CA LEU A 29 16.69 7.71 3.97
C LEU A 29 15.18 7.67 3.64
N MET A 30 14.32 8.10 4.57
CA MET A 30 12.89 8.31 4.37
C MET A 30 12.50 9.78 4.13
N GLY A 31 13.43 10.69 3.81
CA GLY A 31 13.13 12.01 3.22
C GLY A 31 12.09 12.94 3.87
N TRP A 32 11.55 12.65 5.06
CA TRP A 32 10.33 13.30 5.56
C TRP A 32 10.52 14.09 6.87
N TRP A 33 11.63 13.96 7.60
CA TRP A 33 11.80 14.68 8.87
C TRP A 33 12.97 15.64 8.84
N SER A 34 12.68 16.90 8.50
CA SER A 34 13.50 18.04 8.93
C SER A 34 12.91 18.58 10.23
N PRO A 35 13.66 18.64 11.35
CA PRO A 35 13.14 19.14 12.62
C PRO A 35 12.79 20.65 12.64
N ARG A 36 12.96 21.35 11.51
CA ARG A 36 12.85 22.82 11.40
C ARG A 36 12.35 23.30 10.02
N ALA A 37 11.43 22.57 9.40
CA ALA A 37 10.53 23.27 8.48
C ALA A 37 9.43 23.85 9.36
N ASP A 38 9.35 25.18 9.49
CA ASP A 38 8.27 25.86 10.22
C ASP A 38 6.95 25.65 9.47
N PHE A 39 6.35 24.46 9.60
CA PHE A 39 5.00 24.20 9.11
C PHE A 39 4.00 24.67 10.17
N ARG A 40 2.94 25.35 9.73
CA ARG A 40 1.93 25.87 10.65
C ARG A 40 1.16 24.72 11.29
N LEU A 41 0.92 24.83 12.60
CA LEU A 41 -0.07 23.99 13.29
C LEU A 41 -1.39 24.75 13.35
N PHE A 42 -2.44 24.10 12.87
CA PHE A 42 -3.82 24.59 12.93
C PHE A 42 -4.54 23.85 14.05
N ILE A 43 -5.32 24.55 14.86
CA ILE A 43 -6.39 23.90 15.62
C ILE A 43 -7.62 23.71 14.71
N PRO A 44 -8.49 22.72 14.96
CA PRO A 44 -9.65 22.45 14.11
C PRO A 44 -10.54 23.69 13.86
N GLU A 45 -10.74 24.53 14.87
CA GLU A 45 -11.55 25.75 14.77
C GLU A 45 -10.92 26.82 13.89
N GLU A 46 -9.59 26.85 13.80
CA GLU A 46 -8.88 27.74 12.86
C GLU A 46 -9.03 27.23 11.43
N LEU A 47 -8.81 25.94 11.21
CA LEU A 47 -8.97 25.33 9.90
C LEU A 47 -10.41 25.49 9.39
N ALA A 48 -11.41 25.38 10.26
CA ALA A 48 -12.84 25.56 9.95
C ALA A 48 -13.19 26.93 9.36
N ARG A 49 -12.35 27.95 9.54
CA ARG A 49 -12.53 29.29 8.96
C ARG A 49 -11.97 29.39 7.54
N CYS A 50 -11.13 28.45 7.11
CA CYS A 50 -10.44 28.47 5.81
C CYS A 50 -11.31 27.86 4.70
N ARG A 51 -12.49 28.44 4.43
CA ARG A 51 -13.48 27.90 3.46
C ARG A 51 -13.53 28.65 2.14
N GLY A 52 -12.62 29.60 1.90
CA GLY A 52 -12.47 30.31 0.64
C GLY A 52 -13.54 31.35 0.32
N ARG A 53 -14.39 31.76 1.27
CA ARG A 53 -15.31 32.91 1.10
C ARG A 53 -14.52 34.22 1.04
N PRO A 54 -15.11 35.31 0.49
CA PRO A 54 -14.53 36.64 0.63
C PRO A 54 -14.28 36.98 2.11
N GLY A 55 -13.03 37.25 2.46
CA GLY A 55 -12.60 37.54 3.84
C GLY A 55 -12.14 36.32 4.66
N ASP A 56 -12.29 35.10 4.15
CA ASP A 56 -11.71 33.92 4.79
C ASP A 56 -10.17 33.96 4.70
N PRO A 57 -9.46 33.44 5.71
CA PRO A 57 -7.98 33.39 5.72
C PRO A 57 -7.38 32.52 4.61
N GLY A 58 -8.17 31.65 3.98
CA GLY A 58 -7.74 30.78 2.90
C GLY A 58 -8.82 29.78 2.47
N LEU A 59 -8.49 28.90 1.52
CA LEU A 59 -9.32 27.78 1.08
C LEU A 59 -8.52 26.49 1.26
N TYR A 60 -8.64 25.87 2.42
CA TYR A 60 -7.77 24.78 2.84
C TYR A 60 -8.58 23.52 3.13
N LEU A 61 -7.96 22.35 3.06
CA LEU A 61 -8.51 21.09 3.54
C LEU A 61 -7.40 20.22 4.12
N ALA A 62 -7.77 19.17 4.85
CA ALA A 62 -6.80 18.22 5.40
C ALA A 62 -7.10 16.77 5.05
N LEU A 63 -6.01 16.00 4.88
CA LEU A 63 -6.00 14.53 4.82
C LEU A 63 -4.90 14.00 5.75
N LEU A 64 -5.23 13.03 6.59
CA LEU A 64 -4.37 12.47 7.64
C LEU A 64 -3.66 13.56 8.45
N GLY A 65 -4.41 14.61 8.78
CA GLY A 65 -3.95 15.78 9.52
C GLY A 65 -3.07 16.73 8.73
N ARG A 66 -2.72 16.45 7.47
CA ARG A 66 -1.88 17.30 6.61
C ARG A 66 -2.75 18.30 5.88
N VAL A 67 -2.45 19.59 6.04
CA VAL A 67 -3.26 20.70 5.51
C VAL A 67 -2.68 21.19 4.19
N TYR A 68 -3.54 21.29 3.18
CA TYR A 68 -3.20 21.73 1.84
C TYR A 68 -3.97 22.99 1.44
N ASP A 69 -3.30 23.94 0.80
CA ASP A 69 -3.94 25.06 0.12
C ASP A 69 -4.51 24.62 -1.23
N VAL A 70 -5.84 24.58 -1.32
CA VAL A 70 -6.55 24.16 -2.53
C VAL A 70 -7.09 25.33 -3.35
N SER A 71 -6.56 26.54 -3.13
CA SER A 71 -6.92 27.75 -3.88
C SER A 71 -6.68 27.62 -5.39
N SER A 72 -5.64 26.89 -5.83
CA SER A 72 -5.42 26.60 -7.26
C SER A 72 -6.55 25.76 -7.88
N GLY A 73 -7.28 25.00 -7.06
CA GLY A 73 -8.44 24.20 -7.41
C GLY A 73 -9.78 24.85 -7.03
N ARG A 74 -9.82 26.16 -6.77
CA ARG A 74 -10.98 26.87 -6.18
C ARG A 74 -12.35 26.46 -6.69
N ARG A 75 -12.53 26.32 -8.01
CA ARG A 75 -13.79 25.89 -8.68
C ARG A 75 -14.39 24.58 -8.14
N HIS A 76 -13.59 23.76 -7.46
CA HIS A 76 -13.98 22.47 -6.89
C HIS A 76 -14.42 22.58 -5.43
N TYR A 77 -13.85 23.51 -4.67
CA TYR A 77 -13.95 23.56 -3.20
C TYR A 77 -14.56 24.85 -2.66
N GLU A 78 -14.69 25.89 -3.47
CA GLU A 78 -15.32 27.14 -3.04
C GLU A 78 -16.78 26.92 -2.64
N PRO A 79 -17.36 27.80 -1.79
CA PRO A 79 -18.73 27.65 -1.33
C PRO A 79 -19.72 27.45 -2.49
N GLY A 80 -20.51 26.38 -2.42
CA GLY A 80 -21.47 26.01 -3.47
C GLY A 80 -20.90 25.07 -4.56
N ALA A 81 -19.59 24.84 -4.59
CA ALA A 81 -18.99 23.82 -5.44
C ALA A 81 -19.24 22.41 -4.89
N HIS A 82 -19.09 21.41 -5.79
CA HIS A 82 -19.39 20.00 -5.50
C HIS A 82 -18.59 19.44 -4.31
N TYR A 83 -17.34 19.88 -4.12
CA TYR A 83 -16.48 19.41 -3.03
C TYR A 83 -16.29 20.45 -1.92
N SER A 84 -17.21 21.42 -1.79
CA SER A 84 -17.14 22.47 -0.76
C SER A 84 -17.27 21.98 0.69
N GLY A 85 -17.77 20.75 0.89
CA GLY A 85 -17.81 20.08 2.19
C GLY A 85 -16.43 19.73 2.76
N PHE A 86 -15.42 19.55 1.90
CA PHE A 86 -14.04 19.26 2.32
C PHE A 86 -13.30 20.49 2.86
N ALA A 87 -13.72 21.68 2.44
CA ALA A 87 -13.04 22.92 2.82
C ALA A 87 -13.19 23.22 4.31
N GLY A 88 -12.05 23.45 4.97
CA GLY A 88 -11.93 23.83 6.36
C GLY A 88 -11.94 22.68 7.36
N ARG A 89 -11.69 21.43 6.94
CA ARG A 89 -11.64 20.29 7.86
C ARG A 89 -10.73 19.18 7.35
N ASP A 90 -10.46 18.22 8.22
CA ASP A 90 -9.97 16.91 7.81
C ASP A 90 -11.16 16.00 7.49
N ALA A 91 -11.24 15.56 6.25
CA ALA A 91 -12.28 14.66 5.75
C ALA A 91 -11.67 13.41 5.12
N SER A 92 -10.59 12.90 5.71
CA SER A 92 -9.84 11.71 5.27
C SER A 92 -10.74 10.54 4.90
N ARG A 93 -11.80 10.30 5.68
CA ARG A 93 -12.73 9.19 5.45
C ARG A 93 -13.52 9.35 4.16
N ALA A 94 -13.99 10.55 3.85
CA ALA A 94 -14.82 10.83 2.67
C ALA A 94 -14.05 10.64 1.35
N PHE A 95 -12.72 10.79 1.35
CA PHE A 95 -11.88 10.51 0.18
C PHE A 95 -11.91 9.05 -0.26
N VAL A 96 -12.13 8.13 0.68
CA VAL A 96 -12.20 6.69 0.42
C VAL A 96 -13.64 6.25 0.22
N THR A 97 -14.52 6.66 1.14
CA THR A 97 -15.91 6.16 1.20
C THR A 97 -16.85 6.84 0.21
N GLY A 98 -16.52 8.07 -0.24
CA GLY A 98 -17.42 8.89 -1.05
C GLY A 98 -18.64 9.42 -0.29
N ASP A 99 -18.69 9.28 1.04
CA ASP A 99 -19.76 9.84 1.87
C ASP A 99 -19.50 11.32 2.16
N TYR A 100 -20.25 12.19 1.47
CA TYR A 100 -20.16 13.64 1.61
C TYR A 100 -21.13 14.21 2.66
N SER A 101 -21.80 13.36 3.45
CA SER A 101 -22.61 13.81 4.58
C SER A 101 -21.72 14.27 5.75
N GLU A 102 -22.28 15.00 6.73
CA GLU A 102 -21.51 15.38 7.92
C GLU A 102 -20.99 14.17 8.71
N GLY A 103 -21.62 12.99 8.58
CA GLY A 103 -21.12 11.75 9.18
C GLY A 103 -19.91 11.15 8.45
N GLY A 104 -19.78 11.41 7.14
CA GLY A 104 -18.66 10.96 6.32
C GLY A 104 -17.49 11.96 6.25
N LEU A 105 -17.79 13.26 6.39
CA LEU A 105 -16.81 14.36 6.40
C LEU A 105 -16.06 14.47 7.74
N VAL A 106 -15.41 13.36 8.11
CA VAL A 106 -14.66 13.17 9.35
C VAL A 106 -13.25 12.61 9.08
N ASP A 107 -12.40 12.67 10.09
CA ASP A 107 -11.01 12.24 10.05
C ASP A 107 -10.80 10.77 10.46
N ASP A 108 -11.86 10.08 10.90
CA ASP A 108 -11.76 8.71 11.41
C ASP A 108 -11.62 7.67 10.30
N VAL A 109 -10.46 7.03 10.27
CA VAL A 109 -10.06 5.98 9.31
C VAL A 109 -9.80 4.63 9.98
N SER A 110 -10.17 4.47 11.25
CA SER A 110 -9.81 3.30 12.07
C SER A 110 -10.44 1.99 11.61
N ASP A 111 -11.53 2.04 10.86
CA ASP A 111 -12.26 0.89 10.32
C ASP A 111 -11.95 0.62 8.85
N LEU A 112 -11.06 1.39 8.21
CA LEU A 112 -10.69 1.18 6.82
C LEU A 112 -9.79 -0.05 6.65
N SER A 113 -10.08 -0.84 5.62
CA SER A 113 -9.25 -1.98 5.19
C SER A 113 -7.91 -1.56 4.59
N PHE A 114 -6.98 -2.50 4.41
CA PHE A 114 -5.69 -2.22 3.76
C PHE A 114 -5.85 -1.59 2.37
N SER A 115 -6.78 -2.08 1.54
CA SER A 115 -7.04 -1.53 0.20
C SER A 115 -7.63 -0.12 0.25
N GLU A 116 -8.47 0.17 1.23
CA GLU A 116 -9.03 1.51 1.44
C GLU A 116 -7.96 2.50 1.92
N MET A 117 -7.08 2.06 2.82
CA MET A 117 -5.91 2.85 3.24
C MET A 117 -4.95 3.14 2.07
N LEU A 118 -4.78 2.21 1.11
CA LEU A 118 -4.04 2.49 -0.13
C LEU A 118 -4.72 3.51 -1.03
N THR A 119 -6.05 3.54 -1.05
CA THR A 119 -6.82 4.57 -1.75
C THR A 119 -6.59 5.93 -1.11
N LEU A 120 -6.63 6.01 0.23
CA LEU A 120 -6.29 7.23 0.97
C LEU A 120 -4.85 7.69 0.71
N GLN A 121 -3.88 6.77 0.70
CA GLN A 121 -2.49 7.07 0.35
C GLN A 121 -2.37 7.64 -1.06
N SER A 122 -3.15 7.12 -2.01
CA SER A 122 -3.16 7.62 -3.39
C SER A 122 -3.69 9.06 -3.47
N TRP A 123 -4.74 9.38 -2.71
CA TRP A 123 -5.21 10.75 -2.55
C TRP A 123 -4.17 11.64 -1.90
N LEU A 124 -3.51 11.18 -0.83
CA LEU A 124 -2.48 11.96 -0.18
C LEU A 124 -1.34 12.32 -1.14
N SER A 125 -0.85 11.36 -1.93
CA SER A 125 0.15 11.60 -2.97
C SER A 125 -0.36 12.52 -4.09
N PHE A 126 -1.64 12.45 -4.43
CA PHE A 126 -2.26 13.40 -5.36
C PHE A 126 -2.22 14.82 -4.79
N TYR A 127 -2.61 15.04 -3.53
CA TYR A 127 -2.62 16.37 -2.92
C TYR A 127 -1.21 16.94 -2.75
N GLU A 128 -0.27 16.13 -2.28
CA GLU A 128 1.14 16.52 -2.14
C GLU A 128 1.76 16.96 -3.47
N LYS A 129 1.35 16.34 -4.58
CA LYS A 129 1.85 16.69 -5.92
C LYS A 129 1.18 17.93 -6.51
N ASN A 130 -0.09 18.18 -6.20
CA ASN A 130 -0.91 19.16 -6.94
C ASN A 130 -1.27 20.42 -6.14
N TYR A 131 -1.08 20.41 -4.82
CA TYR A 131 -1.43 21.51 -3.92
C TYR A 131 -0.29 21.79 -2.95
N GLU A 132 -0.28 23.02 -2.43
CA GLU A 132 0.76 23.45 -1.51
C GLU A 132 0.49 22.87 -0.11
N PHE A 133 1.47 22.17 0.46
CA PHE A 133 1.43 21.76 1.85
C PHE A 133 1.75 22.95 2.75
N ILE A 134 0.80 23.34 3.59
CA ILE A 134 0.91 24.57 4.41
C ILE A 134 0.98 24.31 5.91
N GLY A 135 0.75 23.07 6.36
CA GLY A 135 0.75 22.77 7.78
C GLY A 135 0.10 21.46 8.17
N ARG A 136 -0.17 21.33 9.46
CA ARG A 136 -0.87 20.19 10.04
C ARG A 136 -1.99 20.68 10.94
N VAL A 137 -3.06 19.91 11.05
CA VAL A 137 -4.13 20.17 12.01
C VAL A 137 -3.95 19.26 13.22
N THR A 138 -4.04 19.85 14.43
CA THR A 138 -3.97 19.12 15.68
C THR A 138 -5.25 18.31 15.90
N GLY A 139 -5.14 17.19 16.62
CA GLY A 139 -6.27 16.28 16.86
C GLY A 139 -5.85 14.83 16.71
N ARG A 140 -6.57 14.06 15.89
CA ARG A 140 -6.40 12.61 15.77
C ARG A 140 -5.01 12.20 15.32
N PHE A 141 -4.43 12.89 14.34
CA PHE A 141 -3.18 12.46 13.69
C PHE A 141 -1.93 13.19 14.19
N TYR A 142 -2.09 14.40 14.72
CA TYR A 142 -0.99 15.21 15.24
C TYR A 142 -1.36 15.81 16.60
N GLY A 143 -0.43 15.73 17.56
CA GLY A 143 -0.57 16.38 18.86
C GLY A 143 -0.47 17.91 18.77
N GLU A 144 -0.68 18.59 19.90
CA GLU A 144 -0.49 20.05 20.02
C GLU A 144 0.97 20.47 19.78
N ASP A 145 1.91 19.55 19.97
CA ASP A 145 3.33 19.69 19.67
C ASP A 145 3.66 19.43 18.18
N GLY A 146 2.66 19.09 17.36
CA GLY A 146 2.80 18.74 15.95
C GLY A 146 3.42 17.37 15.69
N LEU A 147 3.66 16.57 16.74
CA LEU A 147 4.21 15.22 16.62
C LEU A 147 3.12 14.23 16.22
N PRO A 148 3.46 13.19 15.42
CA PRO A 148 2.55 12.10 15.11
C PRO A 148 1.96 11.43 16.36
N THR A 149 0.66 11.18 16.32
CA THR A 149 -0.03 10.39 17.35
C THR A 149 0.11 8.87 17.09
N PRO A 150 -0.24 8.01 18.06
CA PRO A 150 -0.36 6.57 17.83
C PRO A 150 -1.32 6.22 16.68
N GLU A 151 -2.41 6.98 16.51
CA GLU A 151 -3.40 6.80 15.46
C GLU A 151 -2.79 7.04 14.07
N LEU A 152 -1.99 8.10 13.90
CA LEU A 152 -1.26 8.32 12.65
C LEU A 152 -0.25 7.21 12.39
N THR A 153 0.50 6.81 13.42
CA THR A 153 1.47 5.70 13.29
C THR A 153 0.77 4.41 12.86
N GLN A 154 -0.42 4.12 13.40
CA GLN A 154 -1.21 2.98 13.01
C GLN A 154 -1.71 3.09 11.55
N ALA A 155 -2.23 4.25 11.15
CA ALA A 155 -2.65 4.52 9.78
C ALA A 155 -1.50 4.31 8.77
N GLU A 156 -0.32 4.88 9.05
CA GLU A 156 0.89 4.71 8.23
C GLU A 156 1.37 3.26 8.18
N ALA A 157 1.27 2.53 9.30
CA ALA A 157 1.58 1.10 9.33
C ALA A 157 0.59 0.25 8.51
N MET A 158 -0.71 0.60 8.50
CA MET A 158 -1.70 -0.06 7.64
C MET A 158 -1.41 0.20 6.16
N ILE A 159 -1.09 1.44 5.79
CA ILE A 159 -0.69 1.80 4.43
C ILE A 159 0.55 1.00 4.01
N THR A 160 1.59 0.96 4.86
CA THR A 160 2.83 0.24 4.59
C THR A 160 2.57 -1.25 4.37
N LYS A 161 1.79 -1.89 5.25
CA LYS A 161 1.39 -3.30 5.10
C LYS A 161 0.59 -3.53 3.81
N GLY A 162 -0.33 -2.63 3.47
CA GLY A 162 -1.08 -2.69 2.22
C GLY A 162 -0.17 -2.63 1.00
N LEU A 163 0.83 -1.74 1.00
CA LEU A 163 1.77 -1.59 -0.11
C LEU A 163 2.63 -2.84 -0.29
N GLU A 164 3.11 -3.41 0.82
CA GLU A 164 3.88 -4.66 0.81
C GLU A 164 3.04 -5.83 0.31
N ALA A 165 1.80 -5.98 0.78
CA ALA A 165 0.88 -7.01 0.35
C ALA A 165 0.58 -6.89 -1.16
N ASN A 166 0.26 -5.68 -1.65
CA ASN A 166 0.01 -5.43 -3.07
C ASN A 166 1.26 -5.71 -3.93
N LYS A 167 2.45 -5.31 -3.46
CA LYS A 167 3.71 -5.62 -4.14
C LYS A 167 3.96 -7.12 -4.21
N GLN A 168 3.66 -7.86 -3.14
CA GLN A 168 3.79 -9.30 -3.10
C GLN A 168 2.79 -9.99 -4.01
N GLU A 169 1.53 -9.56 -4.01
CA GLU A 169 0.50 -10.05 -4.92
C GLU A 169 0.88 -9.80 -6.38
N LEU A 170 1.44 -8.63 -6.71
CA LEU A 170 1.89 -8.32 -8.07
C LEU A 170 3.04 -9.24 -8.51
N LYS A 171 4.02 -9.49 -7.65
CA LYS A 171 5.11 -10.44 -7.94
C LYS A 171 4.59 -11.85 -8.16
N GLU A 172 3.68 -12.30 -7.30
CA GLU A 172 3.06 -13.61 -7.43
C GLU A 172 2.22 -13.69 -8.71
N LYS A 173 1.47 -12.64 -9.06
CA LYS A 173 0.72 -12.55 -10.31
C LYS A 173 1.62 -12.56 -11.55
N GLN A 174 2.81 -11.99 -11.49
CA GLN A 174 3.79 -12.09 -12.59
C GLN A 174 4.30 -13.52 -12.76
N LYS A 175 4.52 -14.22 -11.65
CA LYS A 175 4.99 -15.62 -11.64
C LYS A 175 3.88 -16.60 -12.03
N PHE A 176 2.71 -16.44 -11.43
CA PHE A 176 1.54 -17.29 -11.51
C PHE A 176 0.30 -16.48 -11.88
N PRO A 177 0.23 -15.92 -13.11
CA PRO A 177 -0.92 -15.14 -13.50
C PRO A 177 -2.17 -16.03 -13.55
N PRO A 178 -3.34 -15.49 -13.17
CA PRO A 178 -4.60 -16.23 -13.25
C PRO A 178 -4.86 -16.81 -14.65
N CYS A 179 -5.43 -18.01 -14.69
CA CYS A 179 -5.92 -18.59 -15.94
C CYS A 179 -7.01 -17.71 -16.56
N ASN A 180 -7.16 -17.80 -17.87
CA ASN A 180 -8.43 -17.44 -18.47
C ASN A 180 -9.46 -18.51 -18.10
N ALA A 181 -10.71 -18.11 -17.87
CA ALA A 181 -11.76 -19.00 -17.41
C ALA A 181 -13.08 -18.73 -18.13
N GLU A 182 -13.82 -19.80 -18.42
CA GLU A 182 -15.19 -19.79 -18.92
C GLU A 182 -15.97 -20.80 -18.08
N TRP A 183 -17.20 -20.48 -17.66
CA TRP A 183 -18.07 -21.41 -16.96
C TRP A 183 -19.39 -21.58 -17.71
N SER A 184 -19.91 -22.80 -17.69
CA SER A 184 -21.26 -23.08 -18.16
C SER A 184 -21.95 -24.12 -17.29
N SER A 185 -23.26 -23.98 -17.13
CA SER A 185 -24.10 -24.87 -16.33
C SER A 185 -24.19 -26.31 -16.86
N THR A 186 -23.76 -26.57 -18.09
CA THR A 186 -23.81 -27.90 -18.70
C THR A 186 -22.43 -28.57 -18.79
N ARG A 187 -21.34 -27.80 -18.83
CA ARG A 187 -19.98 -28.32 -19.05
C ARG A 187 -19.02 -28.08 -17.89
N GLY A 188 -19.45 -27.34 -16.86
CA GLY A 188 -18.58 -26.91 -15.77
C GLY A 188 -17.64 -25.78 -16.20
N SER A 189 -16.45 -25.77 -15.62
CA SER A 189 -15.42 -24.74 -15.85
C SER A 189 -14.42 -25.17 -16.91
N ARG A 190 -14.05 -24.26 -17.80
CA ARG A 190 -12.91 -24.38 -18.72
C ARG A 190 -11.85 -23.36 -18.33
N PHE A 191 -10.63 -23.83 -18.10
CA PHE A 191 -9.47 -22.98 -17.86
C PHE A 191 -8.47 -23.10 -19.00
N TRP A 192 -7.88 -22.00 -19.43
CA TRP A 192 -6.79 -22.04 -20.42
C TRP A 192 -5.75 -20.95 -20.19
N CYS A 193 -4.56 -21.23 -20.68
CA CYS A 193 -3.44 -20.32 -20.66
C CYS A 193 -3.11 -19.84 -22.07
N SER A 194 -2.69 -18.59 -22.16
CA SER A 194 -2.17 -17.96 -23.37
C SER A 194 -0.99 -17.06 -23.01
N GLN A 195 -0.34 -16.48 -24.02
CA GLN A 195 0.66 -15.42 -23.85
C GLN A 195 0.10 -14.18 -23.14
N ARG A 196 -1.23 -14.05 -23.07
CA ARG A 196 -1.95 -13.06 -22.26
C ARG A 196 -2.99 -13.76 -21.39
N SER A 197 -2.77 -13.83 -20.09
CA SER A 197 -3.72 -14.40 -19.12
C SER A 197 -3.64 -13.61 -17.81
N GLY A 198 -4.76 -13.44 -17.12
CA GLY A 198 -4.79 -12.71 -15.84
C GLY A 198 -4.31 -11.26 -15.91
N GLY A 199 -4.34 -10.63 -17.09
CA GLY A 199 -3.82 -9.28 -17.32
C GLY A 199 -2.30 -9.18 -17.44
N VAL A 200 -1.58 -10.30 -17.50
CA VAL A 200 -0.13 -10.36 -17.70
C VAL A 200 0.17 -10.83 -19.13
N SER A 201 1.02 -10.07 -19.84
CA SER A 201 1.57 -10.45 -21.15
C SER A 201 2.97 -11.03 -21.00
N ARG A 202 3.27 -12.11 -21.71
CA ARG A 202 4.50 -12.92 -21.58
C ARG A 202 4.82 -13.65 -22.88
N ASP A 203 6.06 -14.14 -22.99
CA ASP A 203 6.58 -14.88 -24.14
C ASP A 203 6.22 -16.37 -24.14
N TRP A 204 5.70 -16.90 -23.02
CA TRP A 204 5.27 -18.28 -22.87
C TRP A 204 3.75 -18.42 -22.63
N THR A 205 3.18 -19.55 -23.04
CA THR A 205 1.76 -19.87 -22.83
C THR A 205 1.54 -20.54 -21.48
N GLY A 206 2.26 -21.64 -21.22
CA GLY A 206 2.16 -22.40 -19.97
C GLY A 206 0.89 -23.24 -19.86
N VAL A 207 0.66 -23.80 -18.68
CA VAL A 207 -0.43 -24.76 -18.43
C VAL A 207 -1.25 -24.38 -17.20
N PRO A 208 -2.56 -24.68 -17.16
CA PRO A 208 -3.38 -24.46 -15.98
C PRO A 208 -2.97 -25.36 -14.81
N ARG A 209 -2.86 -24.79 -13.61
CA ARG A 209 -2.64 -25.50 -12.34
C ARG A 209 -3.46 -24.90 -11.22
N LYS A 210 -3.81 -25.72 -10.24
CA LYS A 210 -4.38 -25.29 -8.96
C LYS A 210 -3.26 -24.77 -8.07
N LEU A 211 -3.30 -23.50 -7.68
CA LEU A 211 -2.39 -22.92 -6.69
C LEU A 211 -3.08 -22.83 -5.34
N PHE A 212 -2.51 -23.50 -4.35
CA PHE A 212 -2.98 -23.47 -2.96
C PHE A 212 -2.26 -22.37 -2.19
N LYS A 213 -3.01 -21.41 -1.66
CA LYS A 213 -2.48 -20.36 -0.79
C LYS A 213 -2.81 -20.68 0.67
N PRO A 214 -1.87 -20.50 1.60
CA PRO A 214 -2.18 -20.59 3.03
C PRO A 214 -3.38 -19.71 3.40
N GLY A 215 -4.38 -20.28 4.07
CA GLY A 215 -5.60 -19.58 4.48
C GLY A 215 -6.69 -19.44 3.41
N ALA A 216 -6.43 -19.79 2.15
CA ALA A 216 -7.49 -19.84 1.13
C ALA A 216 -8.32 -21.12 1.29
N LYS A 217 -9.66 -20.99 1.20
CA LYS A 217 -10.59 -22.14 1.25
C LYS A 217 -10.53 -23.01 -0.01
N GLU A 218 -10.22 -22.39 -1.15
CA GLU A 218 -10.18 -23.04 -2.45
C GLU A 218 -8.91 -22.64 -3.20
N PRO A 219 -8.34 -23.54 -4.02
CA PRO A 219 -7.22 -23.21 -4.88
C PRO A 219 -7.66 -22.31 -6.05
N HIS A 220 -6.74 -21.50 -6.55
CA HIS A 220 -6.99 -20.64 -7.71
C HIS A 220 -6.32 -21.22 -8.95
N CYS A 221 -6.95 -21.07 -10.12
CA CYS A 221 -6.30 -21.45 -11.37
C CYS A 221 -5.21 -20.43 -11.74
N VAL A 222 -3.98 -20.91 -11.92
CA VAL A 222 -2.86 -20.12 -12.42
C VAL A 222 -2.21 -20.77 -13.63
N CYS A 223 -1.61 -19.94 -14.48
CA CYS A 223 -0.81 -20.40 -15.60
C CYS A 223 0.64 -20.56 -15.20
N VAL A 224 1.19 -21.75 -15.47
CA VAL A 224 2.51 -22.18 -14.99
C VAL A 224 3.44 -22.42 -16.16
N ARG A 225 4.64 -21.85 -16.09
CA ARG A 225 5.66 -22.03 -17.12
C ARG A 225 6.17 -23.47 -17.07
N THR A 226 6.32 -24.09 -18.23
CA THR A 226 6.71 -25.52 -18.34
C THR A 226 8.17 -25.73 -18.73
N THR A 227 8.92 -24.66 -18.98
CA THR A 227 10.30 -24.69 -19.50
C THR A 227 11.19 -23.68 -18.79
N GLY A 228 12.50 -23.94 -18.80
CA GLY A 228 13.51 -23.08 -18.18
C GLY A 228 13.65 -23.30 -16.66
N PRO A 229 14.50 -22.51 -15.98
CA PRO A 229 14.67 -22.60 -14.54
C PRO A 229 13.39 -22.17 -13.78
N PRO A 230 13.15 -22.67 -12.56
CA PRO A 230 12.08 -22.16 -11.70
C PRO A 230 12.28 -20.67 -11.35
N SER A 231 11.19 -19.91 -11.22
CA SER A 231 11.23 -18.48 -10.92
C SER A 231 11.75 -18.13 -9.53
N ASP A 232 11.72 -19.06 -8.56
CA ASP A 232 12.20 -18.82 -7.19
C ASP A 232 13.69 -19.13 -6.99
N GLN A 233 14.38 -19.69 -8.00
CA GLN A 233 15.77 -20.07 -7.80
C GLN A 233 16.69 -18.84 -7.75
N THR A 234 17.49 -18.79 -6.69
CA THR A 234 18.72 -17.98 -6.67
C THR A 234 19.74 -18.62 -7.62
N PRO A 235 20.66 -17.84 -8.21
CA PRO A 235 21.65 -18.33 -9.17
C PRO A 235 22.53 -19.51 -8.69
N ASP A 236 22.56 -19.78 -7.38
CA ASP A 236 23.50 -20.68 -6.73
C ASP A 236 23.04 -22.15 -6.63
N ASN A 237 21.87 -22.53 -7.18
CA ASN A 237 21.39 -23.91 -7.16
C ASN A 237 21.32 -24.54 -8.59
N PRO A 238 22.39 -25.24 -9.04
CA PRO A 238 22.57 -25.62 -10.44
C PRO A 238 21.77 -26.85 -10.91
N THR A 239 21.03 -27.53 -10.04
CA THR A 239 20.32 -28.78 -10.36
C THR A 239 18.81 -28.58 -10.52
N HIS A 240 18.39 -27.83 -11.56
CA HIS A 240 16.98 -27.80 -11.99
C HIS A 240 16.74 -28.65 -13.23
N ARG A 241 15.56 -29.26 -13.32
CA ARG A 241 15.15 -30.10 -14.47
C ARG A 241 14.69 -29.29 -15.69
N SER A 242 14.88 -27.97 -15.66
CA SER A 242 14.41 -27.01 -16.68
C SER A 242 12.91 -27.12 -17.01
N ARG A 243 12.09 -27.46 -16.02
CA ARG A 243 10.62 -27.67 -16.13
C ARG A 243 9.80 -26.42 -15.77
N GLY A 244 10.42 -25.24 -15.81
CA GLY A 244 9.80 -24.00 -15.37
C GLY A 244 9.39 -24.08 -13.90
N ASP A 245 8.13 -23.76 -13.63
CA ASP A 245 7.57 -23.68 -12.27
C ASP A 245 6.69 -24.88 -11.91
N LEU A 246 6.68 -25.93 -12.75
CA LEU A 246 5.83 -27.12 -12.55
C LEU A 246 6.07 -27.85 -11.23
N ASP A 247 7.27 -27.74 -10.67
CA ASP A 247 7.68 -28.45 -9.45
C ASP A 247 7.44 -27.61 -8.17
N HIS A 248 6.71 -26.49 -8.26
CA HIS A 248 6.39 -25.66 -7.09
C HIS A 248 5.48 -26.41 -6.11
N PRO A 249 5.80 -26.44 -4.79
CA PRO A 249 5.16 -27.35 -3.83
C PRO A 249 3.67 -27.10 -3.60
N ASN A 250 3.19 -25.89 -3.92
CA ASN A 250 1.78 -25.53 -3.73
C ASN A 250 0.95 -25.64 -5.03
N LEU A 251 1.49 -26.27 -6.07
CA LEU A 251 0.77 -26.50 -7.32
C LEU A 251 0.26 -27.92 -7.43
N GLU A 252 -0.97 -28.06 -7.94
CA GLU A 252 -1.52 -29.36 -8.34
C GLU A 252 -2.10 -29.32 -9.75
N GLU A 253 -2.13 -30.48 -10.39
CA GLU A 253 -2.79 -30.69 -11.66
C GLU A 253 -4.31 -30.81 -11.49
N TYR A 254 -5.05 -30.40 -12.53
CA TYR A 254 -6.49 -30.68 -12.61
C TYR A 254 -6.71 -32.15 -12.96
N THR A 255 -7.54 -32.84 -12.19
CA THR A 255 -7.90 -34.24 -12.44
C THR A 255 -8.46 -34.40 -13.85
N GLY A 256 -7.93 -35.35 -14.63
CA GLY A 256 -8.36 -35.61 -16.00
C GLY A 256 -7.82 -34.62 -17.05
N CYS A 257 -7.02 -33.63 -16.66
CA CYS A 257 -6.33 -32.75 -17.61
C CYS A 257 -4.93 -33.30 -17.94
N PRO A 258 -4.54 -33.44 -19.22
CA PRO A 258 -3.19 -33.84 -19.56
C PRO A 258 -2.14 -32.88 -18.97
N PRO A 259 -1.00 -33.36 -18.44
CA PRO A 259 -0.04 -32.52 -17.73
C PRO A 259 0.44 -31.29 -18.53
N LEU A 260 0.59 -31.42 -19.85
CA LEU A 260 1.07 -30.33 -20.70
C LEU A 260 -0.05 -29.63 -21.50
N ALA A 261 -1.32 -29.89 -21.19
CA ALA A 261 -2.42 -29.24 -21.89
C ALA A 261 -2.51 -27.75 -21.52
N ILE A 262 -2.58 -26.90 -22.54
CA ILE A 262 -2.79 -25.45 -22.36
C ILE A 262 -4.25 -25.09 -22.03
N THR A 263 -5.15 -26.07 -22.06
CA THR A 263 -6.58 -25.95 -21.73
C THR A 263 -7.01 -27.17 -20.91
N CYS A 264 -7.72 -26.93 -19.81
CA CYS A 264 -8.31 -27.95 -18.96
C CYS A 264 -9.82 -27.74 -18.83
N TYR A 265 -10.58 -28.84 -18.83
CA TYR A 265 -12.01 -28.85 -18.56
C TYR A 265 -12.24 -29.50 -17.20
N VAL A 266 -12.95 -28.80 -16.33
CA VAL A 266 -13.32 -29.25 -14.99
C VAL A 266 -14.84 -29.41 -14.97
N PRO A 267 -15.35 -30.65 -15.06
CA PRO A 267 -16.78 -30.90 -15.01
C PRO A 267 -17.38 -30.47 -13.67
N LEU A 268 -18.71 -30.35 -13.63
CA LEU A 268 -19.49 -30.03 -12.43
C LEU A 268 -19.35 -31.09 -11.34
#